data_AF-A0A2D9T5T5-F1
#
_entry.id   AF-A0A2D9T5T5-F1
#
_cell.length_a   1.000
_cell.length_b   1.000
_cell.length_c   1.000
_cell.angle_alpha   90.00
_cell.angle_beta   90.00
_cell.angle_gamma   90.00
#
_symmetry.space_group_name_H-M   'P 1'
#
loop_
_entity.id
_entity.type
_entity.pdbx_description
1 polymer ?
#
loop_
_entity_poly.entity_id
_entity_poly.type
_entity_poly.pdbx_seq_one_letter_code
_entity_poly.pdbx_strand_id
1 'polypeptide(L)'
;MASSDSIGPAPRLLPEDYLARALRADDPEGRRREAELGLALPAESIEADTRVLLLRQLYLAEMAERRYRKAAESAALMASVGPLADIAHHDRCRALQAAGDVQAALGAQRLAARNAPPRRRSFHYWSLATLQHFSGDIDGALKSLDKGLRHAQADRPLLVAHEAYVLLDAGEAVEDLQGIRTDLATAKCGQGYGQLVLGLIAHAIGDAPAARTHLRAFLRRNASADEVKQATLREELRRARLALAELESD
;
A
#
# COMPACT_ATOMS: atom_id res chain seq x y z
N MET A 1 -46.28 -45.97 -10.71
CA MET A 1 -46.30 -44.50 -10.80
C MET A 1 -45.22 -43.97 -9.89
N ALA A 2 -44.03 -43.71 -10.44
CA ALA A 2 -42.94 -43.07 -9.69
C ALA A 2 -43.07 -41.56 -9.93
N SER A 3 -43.33 -40.81 -8.87
CA SER A 3 -43.36 -39.35 -8.90
C SER A 3 -41.98 -38.83 -9.28
N SER A 4 -41.92 -38.13 -10.41
CA SER A 4 -40.77 -37.33 -10.80
C SER A 4 -40.71 -36.11 -9.89
N ASP A 5 -39.82 -36.14 -8.90
CA ASP A 5 -39.45 -34.93 -8.17
C ASP A 5 -38.84 -33.94 -9.17
N SER A 6 -39.58 -32.86 -9.45
CA SER A 6 -39.07 -31.74 -10.23
C SER A 6 -38.01 -31.03 -9.40
N ILE A 7 -36.74 -31.30 -9.70
CA ILE A 7 -35.63 -30.49 -9.21
C ILE A 7 -35.83 -29.09 -9.81
N GLY A 8 -36.28 -28.15 -8.98
CA GLY A 8 -36.38 -26.74 -9.37
C GLY A 8 -35.02 -26.23 -9.89
N PRO A 9 -34.99 -25.19 -10.73
CA PRO A 9 -33.74 -24.67 -11.26
C PRO A 9 -32.79 -24.35 -10.10
N ALA A 10 -31.54 -24.82 -10.21
CA ALA A 10 -30.52 -24.52 -9.22
C ALA A 10 -30.48 -23.00 -8.95
N PRO A 11 -30.36 -22.57 -7.68
CA PRO A 11 -30.38 -21.15 -7.36
C PRO A 11 -29.31 -20.43 -8.17
N ARG A 12 -29.72 -19.38 -8.90
CA ARG A 12 -28.78 -18.54 -9.66
C ARG A 12 -27.87 -17.84 -8.67
N LEU A 13 -26.56 -18.05 -8.80
CA LEU A 13 -25.56 -17.39 -7.99
C LEU A 13 -25.54 -15.89 -8.29
N LEU A 14 -25.47 -15.09 -7.24
CA LEU A 14 -25.38 -13.63 -7.30
C LEU A 14 -23.91 -13.18 -7.38
N PRO A 15 -23.62 -11.94 -7.84
CA PRO A 15 -22.25 -11.41 -7.83
C PRO A 15 -21.58 -11.46 -6.45
N GLU A 16 -22.36 -11.27 -5.38
CA GLU A 16 -21.90 -11.32 -3.98
C GLU A 16 -21.46 -12.73 -3.58
N ASP A 17 -22.06 -13.78 -4.14
CA ASP A 17 -21.65 -15.17 -3.89
C ASP A 17 -20.26 -15.43 -4.47
N TYR A 18 -20.02 -14.96 -5.69
CA TYR A 18 -18.70 -15.04 -6.32
C TYR A 18 -17.66 -14.22 -5.57
N LEU A 19 -18.01 -13.01 -5.11
CA LEU A 19 -17.12 -12.21 -4.28
C LEU A 19 -16.76 -12.94 -2.98
N ALA A 20 -17.75 -13.53 -2.30
CA ALA A 20 -17.53 -14.29 -1.07
C ALA A 20 -16.61 -15.50 -1.30
N ARG A 21 -16.72 -16.18 -2.45
CA ARG A 21 -15.83 -17.28 -2.83
C ARG A 21 -14.43 -16.78 -3.15
N ALA A 22 -14.29 -15.69 -3.91
CA ALA A 22 -13.00 -15.10 -4.24
C ALA A 22 -12.23 -14.65 -2.98
N LEU A 23 -12.92 -14.09 -1.98
CA LEU A 23 -12.34 -13.70 -0.69
C LEU A 23 -11.85 -14.88 0.15
N ARG A 24 -12.47 -16.06 -0.01
CA ARG A 24 -12.13 -17.29 0.73
C ARG A 24 -11.20 -18.24 -0.04
N ALA A 25 -10.87 -17.92 -1.29
CA ALA A 25 -9.99 -18.75 -2.08
C ALA A 25 -8.59 -18.85 -1.45
N ASP A 26 -8.07 -20.08 -1.38
CA ASP A 26 -6.79 -20.37 -0.75
C ASP A 26 -5.58 -19.95 -1.59
N ASP A 27 -5.78 -19.75 -2.90
CA ASP A 27 -4.73 -19.41 -3.85
C ASP A 27 -5.14 -18.29 -4.84
N PRO A 28 -4.16 -17.65 -5.51
CA PRO A 28 -4.42 -16.59 -6.48
C PRO A 28 -5.27 -17.01 -7.68
N GLU A 29 -5.15 -18.25 -8.14
CA GLU A 29 -5.85 -18.74 -9.32
C GLU A 29 -7.35 -18.92 -9.05
N GLY A 30 -7.71 -19.55 -7.93
CA GLY A 30 -9.07 -19.66 -7.44
C GLY A 30 -9.67 -18.28 -7.18
N ARG A 31 -8.91 -17.38 -6.56
CA ARG A 31 -9.35 -15.98 -6.34
C ARG A 31 -9.70 -15.29 -7.65
N ARG A 32 -8.81 -15.37 -8.65
CA ARG A 32 -9.05 -14.81 -9.98
C ARG A 32 -10.28 -15.43 -10.63
N ARG A 33 -10.37 -16.76 -10.65
CA ARG A 33 -11.46 -17.50 -11.30
C ARG A 33 -12.82 -17.06 -10.77
N GLU A 34 -12.99 -17.03 -9.45
CA GLU A 34 -14.27 -16.61 -8.85
C GLU A 34 -14.55 -15.13 -9.11
N ALA A 35 -13.53 -14.26 -9.08
CA ALA A 35 -13.70 -12.84 -9.42
C ALA A 35 -14.13 -12.63 -10.88
N GLU A 36 -13.50 -13.33 -11.83
CA GLU A 36 -13.83 -13.28 -13.25
C GLU A 36 -15.25 -13.82 -13.51
N LEU A 37 -15.65 -14.91 -12.86
CA LEU A 37 -17.01 -15.45 -12.96
C LEU A 37 -18.06 -14.44 -12.45
N GLY A 38 -17.78 -13.75 -11.34
CA GLY A 38 -18.64 -12.69 -10.83
C GLY A 38 -18.73 -11.49 -11.78
N LEU A 39 -17.61 -11.08 -12.37
CA LEU A 39 -17.54 -9.97 -13.32
C LEU A 39 -18.16 -10.30 -14.69
N ALA A 40 -18.31 -11.59 -15.03
CA ALA A 40 -18.94 -12.06 -16.25
C ALA A 40 -20.49 -12.04 -16.19
N LEU A 41 -21.08 -11.79 -15.01
CA LEU A 41 -22.51 -11.59 -14.88
C LEU A 41 -22.95 -10.28 -15.57
N PRO A 42 -24.23 -10.15 -15.98
CA PRO A 42 -24.73 -8.93 -16.63
C PRO A 42 -24.42 -7.69 -15.80
N ALA A 43 -23.85 -6.65 -16.41
CA ALA A 43 -23.33 -5.48 -15.68
C ALA A 43 -24.40 -4.76 -14.84
N GLU A 44 -25.65 -4.75 -15.32
CA GLU A 44 -26.82 -4.20 -14.64
C GLU A 44 -27.21 -4.96 -13.36
N SER A 45 -26.70 -6.18 -13.19
CA SER A 45 -26.94 -7.02 -12.01
C SER A 45 -25.87 -6.86 -10.93
N ILE A 46 -24.80 -6.10 -11.19
CA ILE A 46 -23.67 -5.94 -10.27
C ILE A 46 -23.67 -4.52 -9.70
N GLU A 47 -23.86 -4.40 -8.39
CA GLU A 47 -23.70 -3.10 -7.71
C GLU A 47 -22.28 -2.57 -7.85
N ALA A 48 -22.12 -1.24 -7.89
CA ALA A 48 -20.83 -0.59 -8.10
C ALA A 48 -19.78 -1.01 -7.05
N ASP A 49 -20.18 -1.13 -5.79
CA ASP A 49 -19.31 -1.56 -4.69
C ASP A 49 -18.87 -3.02 -4.89
N THR A 50 -19.81 -3.93 -5.19
CA THR A 50 -19.51 -5.34 -5.49
C THR A 50 -18.56 -5.45 -6.68
N ARG A 51 -18.77 -4.67 -7.74
CA ARG A 51 -17.90 -4.64 -8.91
C ARG A 51 -16.48 -4.20 -8.57
N VAL A 52 -16.32 -3.14 -7.76
CA VAL A 52 -15.00 -2.68 -7.29
C VAL A 52 -14.31 -3.77 -6.46
N LEU A 53 -15.04 -4.44 -5.58
CA LEU A 53 -14.48 -5.48 -4.72
C LEU A 53 -14.08 -6.74 -5.50
N LEU A 54 -14.84 -7.14 -6.52
CA LEU A 54 -14.48 -8.22 -7.45
C LEU A 54 -13.22 -7.86 -8.27
N LEU A 55 -13.19 -6.66 -8.85
CA LEU A 55 -11.98 -6.17 -9.55
C LEU A 55 -10.76 -6.10 -8.61
N ARG A 56 -10.98 -5.77 -7.33
CA ARG A 56 -9.91 -5.80 -6.34
C ARG A 56 -9.38 -7.21 -6.08
N GLN A 57 -10.23 -8.23 -6.12
CA GLN A 57 -9.77 -9.62 -6.02
C GLN A 57 -8.92 -10.02 -7.24
N LEU A 58 -9.31 -9.57 -8.43
CA LEU A 58 -8.51 -9.75 -9.64
C LEU A 58 -7.14 -9.06 -9.51
N TYR A 59 -7.10 -7.79 -9.10
CA TYR A 59 -5.86 -7.05 -8.81
C TYR A 59 -4.95 -7.81 -7.84
N LEU A 60 -5.48 -8.33 -6.73
CA LEU A 60 -4.69 -9.05 -5.73
C LEU A 60 -4.10 -10.36 -6.29
N ALA A 61 -4.90 -11.10 -7.07
CA ALA A 61 -4.41 -12.30 -7.75
C ALA A 61 -3.29 -11.97 -8.76
N GLU A 62 -3.46 -10.91 -9.55
CA GLU A 62 -2.47 -10.46 -10.52
C GLU A 62 -1.17 -9.96 -9.86
N MET A 63 -1.29 -9.26 -8.72
CA MET A 63 -0.13 -8.86 -7.92
C MET A 63 0.64 -10.08 -7.39
N ALA A 64 -0.07 -11.08 -6.87
CA ALA A 64 0.54 -12.32 -6.36
C ALA A 64 1.23 -13.13 -7.46
N GLU A 65 0.70 -13.12 -8.68
CA GLU A 65 1.30 -13.77 -9.85
C GLU A 65 2.34 -12.88 -10.58
N ARG A 66 2.71 -11.73 -10.01
CA ARG A 66 3.65 -10.74 -10.59
C ARG A 66 3.22 -10.19 -11.95
N ARG A 67 1.93 -10.22 -12.26
CA ARG A 67 1.31 -9.64 -13.47
C ARG A 67 1.03 -8.15 -13.26
N TYR A 68 2.05 -7.39 -12.87
CA TYR A 68 1.90 -6.02 -12.36
C TYR A 68 1.23 -5.04 -13.35
N ARG A 69 1.49 -5.18 -14.66
CA ARG A 69 0.82 -4.33 -15.66
C ARG A 69 -0.69 -4.59 -15.72
N LYS A 70 -1.11 -5.87 -15.68
CA LYS A 70 -2.53 -6.23 -15.61
C LYS A 70 -3.16 -5.79 -14.31
N ALA A 71 -2.45 -5.94 -13.19
CA ALA A 71 -2.90 -5.41 -11.90
C ALA A 71 -3.17 -3.90 -11.96
N ALA A 72 -2.29 -3.13 -12.63
CA ALA A 72 -2.49 -1.70 -12.82
C ALA A 72 -3.72 -1.38 -13.69
N GLU A 73 -4.01 -2.20 -14.70
CA GLU A 73 -5.22 -2.10 -15.54
C GLU A 73 -6.49 -2.40 -14.73
N SER A 74 -6.49 -3.50 -13.97
CA SER A 74 -7.58 -3.86 -13.04
C SER A 74 -7.86 -2.74 -12.04
N ALA A 75 -6.82 -2.15 -11.44
CA ALA A 75 -6.95 -1.01 -10.53
C ALA A 75 -7.41 0.28 -11.24
N ALA A 76 -7.08 0.48 -12.52
CA ALA A 76 -7.63 1.58 -13.32
C ALA A 76 -9.14 1.38 -13.60
N LEU A 77 -9.56 0.14 -13.88
CA LEU A 77 -10.98 -0.20 -14.01
C LEU A 77 -11.73 0.04 -12.70
N MET A 78 -11.17 -0.37 -11.55
CA MET A 78 -11.74 -0.07 -10.23
C MET A 78 -11.99 1.42 -10.05
N ALA A 79 -11.00 2.26 -10.37
CA ALA A 79 -11.13 3.72 -10.24
C ALA A 79 -12.23 4.29 -11.14
N SER A 80 -12.46 3.70 -12.32
CA SER A 80 -13.52 4.13 -13.25
C SER A 80 -14.94 3.79 -12.78
N VAL A 81 -15.10 2.79 -11.89
CA VAL A 81 -16.42 2.45 -11.33
C VAL A 81 -16.88 3.50 -10.32
N GLY A 82 -15.96 4.13 -9.59
CA GLY A 82 -16.22 5.30 -8.73
C GLY A 82 -16.01 5.06 -7.23
N PRO A 83 -16.70 4.09 -6.59
CA PRO A 83 -16.51 3.80 -5.18
C PRO A 83 -15.05 3.48 -4.85
N LEU A 84 -14.56 4.03 -3.72
CA LEU A 84 -13.19 3.83 -3.24
C LEU A 84 -12.10 4.21 -4.27
N ALA A 85 -12.36 5.19 -5.16
CA ALA A 85 -11.43 5.63 -6.20
C ALA A 85 -10.03 6.00 -5.64
N ASP A 86 -9.96 6.56 -4.44
CA ASP A 86 -8.68 6.85 -3.78
C ASP A 86 -7.85 5.59 -3.50
N ILE A 87 -8.50 4.52 -3.08
CA ILE A 87 -7.86 3.21 -2.86
C ILE A 87 -7.50 2.57 -4.19
N ALA A 88 -8.38 2.62 -5.20
CA ALA A 88 -8.09 2.09 -6.53
C ALA A 88 -6.88 2.76 -7.19
N HIS A 89 -6.76 4.09 -7.08
CA HIS A 89 -5.58 4.81 -7.54
C HIS A 89 -4.31 4.49 -6.75
N HIS A 90 -4.43 4.24 -5.44
CA HIS A 90 -3.29 3.76 -4.63
C HIS A 90 -2.84 2.35 -5.04
N ASP A 91 -3.77 1.42 -5.22
CA ASP A 91 -3.49 0.07 -5.70
C ASP A 91 -2.83 0.11 -7.10
N ARG A 92 -3.32 0.98 -8.00
CA ARG A 92 -2.68 1.24 -9.30
C ARG A 92 -1.26 1.77 -9.15
N CYS A 93 -1.01 2.72 -8.23
CA CYS A 93 0.33 3.21 -7.94
C CYS A 93 1.26 2.07 -7.55
N ARG A 94 0.84 1.20 -6.63
CA ARG A 94 1.66 0.06 -6.16
C ARG A 94 1.98 -0.93 -7.27
N ALA A 95 1.01 -1.26 -8.12
CA ALA A 95 1.25 -2.11 -9.29
C ALA A 95 2.24 -1.48 -10.29
N LEU A 96 2.08 -0.19 -10.61
CA LEU A 96 2.98 0.52 -11.53
C LEU A 96 4.41 0.62 -10.97
N GLN A 97 4.55 0.90 -9.67
CA GLN A 97 5.84 0.89 -8.99
C GLN A 97 6.48 -0.49 -9.05
N ALA A 98 5.72 -1.56 -8.78
CA ALA A 98 6.21 -2.94 -8.87
C ALA A 98 6.63 -3.33 -10.29
N ALA A 99 5.98 -2.76 -11.31
CA ALA A 99 6.33 -2.89 -12.73
C ALA A 99 7.53 -2.04 -13.17
N GLY A 100 8.05 -1.17 -12.30
CA GLY A 100 9.17 -0.26 -12.58
C GLY A 100 8.78 1.07 -13.25
N ASP A 101 7.49 1.36 -13.42
CA ASP A 101 7.00 2.60 -14.01
C ASP A 101 6.74 3.66 -12.92
N VAL A 102 7.82 4.27 -12.44
CA VAL A 102 7.80 5.25 -11.34
C VAL A 102 6.98 6.49 -11.70
N GLN A 103 7.07 6.97 -12.94
CA GLN A 103 6.37 8.19 -13.36
C GLN A 103 4.85 7.97 -13.41
N ALA A 104 4.39 6.84 -13.97
CA ALA A 104 2.98 6.51 -13.94
C ALA A 104 2.49 6.24 -12.50
N ALA A 105 3.31 5.62 -11.65
CA ALA A 105 2.99 5.41 -10.24
C ALA A 105 2.77 6.73 -9.50
N LEU A 106 3.65 7.73 -9.67
CA LEU A 106 3.48 9.08 -9.12
C LEU A 106 2.18 9.74 -9.60
N GLY A 107 1.86 9.60 -10.89
CA GLY A 107 0.60 10.09 -11.46
C GLY A 107 -0.63 9.45 -10.79
N ALA A 108 -0.61 8.13 -10.59
CA ALA A 108 -1.67 7.40 -9.90
C ALA A 108 -1.77 7.82 -8.42
N GLN A 109 -0.66 7.98 -7.70
CA GLN A 109 -0.71 8.39 -6.29
C GLN A 109 -1.21 9.83 -6.10
N ARG A 110 -0.92 10.74 -7.04
CA ARG A 110 -1.52 12.08 -7.06
C ARG A 110 -3.04 12.03 -7.28
N LEU A 111 -3.54 11.10 -8.11
CA LEU A 111 -4.98 10.86 -8.25
C LEU A 111 -5.58 10.29 -6.96
N ALA A 112 -4.88 9.38 -6.27
CA ALA A 112 -5.30 8.85 -4.98
C ALA A 112 -5.50 9.97 -3.95
N ALA A 113 -4.50 10.85 -3.79
CA ALA A 113 -4.58 11.99 -2.87
C ALA A 113 -5.70 12.98 -3.22
N ARG A 114 -5.95 13.23 -4.52
CA ARG A 114 -7.04 14.12 -4.97
C ARG A 114 -8.44 13.57 -4.68
N ASN A 115 -8.62 12.26 -4.81
CA ASN A 115 -9.91 11.59 -4.57
C ASN A 115 -10.10 11.17 -3.10
N ALA A 116 -9.10 11.39 -2.25
CA ALA A 116 -9.12 10.95 -0.86
C ALA A 116 -10.19 11.70 -0.04
N PRO A 117 -11.04 10.96 0.73
CA PRO A 117 -11.85 11.59 1.74
C PRO A 117 -10.97 12.17 2.86
N PRO A 118 -11.47 13.16 3.64
CA PRO A 118 -10.66 13.87 4.63
C PRO A 118 -9.85 12.95 5.56
N ARG A 119 -10.46 11.85 6.06
CA ARG A 119 -9.83 10.91 7.00
C ARG A 119 -8.67 10.08 6.41
N ARG A 120 -8.52 10.00 5.08
CA ARG A 120 -7.43 9.24 4.42
C ARG A 120 -6.44 10.14 3.69
N ARG A 121 -6.65 11.45 3.73
CA ARG A 121 -5.86 12.39 2.92
C ARG A 121 -4.42 12.48 3.39
N SER A 122 -4.17 12.41 4.70
CA SER A 122 -2.80 12.34 5.26
C SER A 122 -2.05 11.12 4.76
N PHE A 123 -2.67 9.93 4.81
CA PHE A 123 -2.10 8.67 4.32
C PHE A 123 -1.70 8.74 2.84
N HIS A 124 -2.55 9.32 1.99
CA HIS A 124 -2.27 9.39 0.54
C HIS A 124 -1.17 10.40 0.21
N TYR A 125 -1.11 11.53 0.91
CA TYR A 125 0.00 12.48 0.77
C TYR A 125 1.32 11.92 1.31
N TRP A 126 1.28 11.24 2.45
CA TRP A 126 2.44 10.55 2.99
C TRP A 126 2.95 9.47 2.02
N SER A 127 2.06 8.65 1.45
CA SER A 127 2.44 7.64 0.44
C SER A 127 3.03 8.29 -0.83
N LEU A 128 2.50 9.44 -1.25
CA LEU A 128 3.07 10.22 -2.35
C LEU A 128 4.48 10.69 -2.03
N ALA A 129 4.68 11.24 -0.83
CA ALA A 129 5.97 11.71 -0.37
C ALA A 129 7.01 10.59 -0.31
N THR A 130 6.65 9.42 0.23
CA THR A 130 7.52 8.24 0.24
C THR A 130 8.00 7.89 -1.16
N LEU A 131 7.09 7.85 -2.14
CA LEU A 131 7.44 7.52 -3.52
C LEU A 131 8.34 8.59 -4.15
N GLN A 132 8.06 9.86 -3.90
CA GLN A 132 8.88 10.99 -4.37
C GLN A 132 10.30 10.93 -3.78
N HIS A 133 10.40 10.75 -2.46
CA HIS A 133 11.67 10.64 -1.75
C HIS A 133 12.52 9.50 -2.31
N PHE A 134 11.94 8.30 -2.44
CA PHE A 134 12.67 7.16 -2.96
C PHE A 134 13.07 7.29 -4.44
N SER A 135 12.39 8.15 -5.19
CA SER A 135 12.75 8.52 -6.56
C SER A 135 13.74 9.69 -6.66
N GLY A 136 14.17 10.27 -5.53
CA GLY A 136 15.10 11.40 -5.46
C GLY A 136 14.44 12.79 -5.57
N ASP A 137 13.11 12.89 -5.62
CA ASP A 137 12.36 14.15 -5.64
C ASP A 137 12.15 14.67 -4.20
N ILE A 138 13.23 15.18 -3.60
CA ILE A 138 13.25 15.68 -2.21
C ILE A 138 12.25 16.83 -2.01
N ASP A 139 12.30 17.85 -2.86
CA ASP A 139 11.38 19.00 -2.80
C ASP A 139 9.91 18.58 -2.92
N GLY A 140 9.64 17.65 -3.83
CA GLY A 140 8.30 17.12 -4.01
C GLY A 140 7.84 16.33 -2.79
N ALA A 141 8.72 15.52 -2.19
CA ALA A 141 8.43 14.76 -0.98
C ALA A 141 8.08 15.69 0.19
N LEU A 142 8.89 16.72 0.45
CA LEU A 142 8.65 17.71 1.51
C LEU A 142 7.32 18.46 1.31
N LYS A 143 7.04 18.90 0.07
CA LYS A 143 5.75 19.54 -0.26
C LYS A 143 4.55 18.63 -0.04
N SER A 144 4.71 17.33 -0.32
CA SER A 144 3.65 16.34 -0.08
C SER A 144 3.48 16.05 1.41
N LEU A 145 4.57 15.98 2.19
CA LEU A 145 4.52 15.83 3.65
C LEU A 145 3.83 17.02 4.32
N ASP A 146 4.18 18.26 3.95
CA ASP A 146 3.50 19.47 4.44
C ASP A 146 1.99 19.39 4.20
N LYS A 147 1.55 19.04 2.98
CA LYS A 147 0.12 18.84 2.70
C LYS A 147 -0.49 17.73 3.54
N GLY A 148 0.23 16.63 3.73
CA GLY A 148 -0.20 15.52 4.59
C GLY A 148 -0.38 15.96 6.04
N LEU A 149 0.55 16.74 6.58
CA LEU A 149 0.55 17.26 7.95
C LEU A 149 -0.64 18.19 8.22
N ARG A 150 -1.16 18.91 7.22
CA ARG A 150 -2.41 19.69 7.38
C ARG A 150 -3.64 18.82 7.62
N HIS A 151 -3.59 17.54 7.28
CA HIS A 151 -4.67 16.58 7.45
C HIS A 151 -4.38 15.51 8.51
N ALA A 152 -3.14 15.43 8.99
CA ALA A 152 -2.69 14.42 9.92
C ALA A 152 -3.31 14.58 11.31
N GLN A 153 -3.67 13.44 11.90
CA GLN A 153 -4.21 13.34 13.25
C GLN A 153 -3.33 12.38 14.06
N ALA A 154 -3.79 11.14 14.28
CA ALA A 154 -3.04 10.13 15.02
C ALA A 154 -1.74 9.68 14.33
N ASP A 155 -1.61 9.94 13.04
CA ASP A 155 -0.45 9.64 12.20
C ASP A 155 0.56 10.80 12.11
N ARG A 156 0.27 11.97 12.72
CA ARG A 156 1.18 13.12 12.68
C ARG A 156 2.63 12.80 13.08
N PRO A 157 2.91 12.05 14.17
CA PRO A 157 4.29 11.74 14.55
C PRO A 157 5.05 11.00 13.44
N LEU A 158 4.37 10.15 12.66
CA LEU A 158 4.98 9.44 11.54
C LEU A 158 5.35 10.40 10.39
N LEU A 159 4.48 11.36 10.06
CA LEU A 159 4.75 12.31 8.98
C LEU A 159 5.89 13.27 9.35
N VAL A 160 5.91 13.78 10.60
CA VAL A 160 6.99 14.66 11.10
C VAL A 160 8.32 13.92 11.09
N ALA A 161 8.36 12.68 11.59
CA ALA A 161 9.58 11.88 11.54
C ALA A 161 10.01 11.54 10.11
N HIS A 162 9.07 11.28 9.19
CA HIS A 162 9.43 11.05 7.80
C HIS A 162 10.01 12.32 7.15
N GLU A 163 9.46 13.50 7.46
CA GLU A 163 10.04 14.78 7.04
C GLU A 163 11.46 14.98 7.56
N ALA A 164 11.70 14.70 8.85
CA ALA A 164 13.04 14.70 9.42
C ALA A 164 13.98 13.72 8.70
N TYR A 165 13.50 12.52 8.36
CA TYR A 165 14.30 11.56 7.59
C TYR A 165 14.64 12.09 6.20
N VAL A 166 13.69 12.68 5.47
CA VAL A 166 13.92 13.26 4.13
C VAL A 166 14.98 14.36 4.19
N LEU A 167 14.95 15.22 5.21
CA LEU A 167 15.94 16.28 5.43
C LEU A 167 17.32 15.70 5.72
N LEU A 168 17.42 14.74 6.64
CA LEU A 168 18.70 14.09 6.97
C LEU A 168 19.31 13.37 5.76
N ASP A 169 18.50 12.66 4.96
CA ASP A 169 18.91 11.98 3.73
C ASP A 169 19.42 12.97 2.66
N ALA A 170 18.95 14.23 2.72
CA ALA A 170 19.43 15.33 1.89
C ALA A 170 20.65 16.06 2.49
N GLY A 171 21.15 15.64 3.65
CA GLY A 171 22.29 16.28 4.34
C GLY A 171 21.91 17.55 5.12
N GLU A 172 20.62 17.81 5.31
CA GLU A 172 20.12 18.97 6.04
C GLU A 172 20.00 18.69 7.55
N ALA A 173 20.21 19.72 8.36
CA ALA A 173 20.03 19.64 9.80
C ALA A 173 18.55 19.65 10.18
N VAL A 174 18.18 18.91 11.23
CA VAL A 174 16.81 18.85 11.75
C VAL A 174 16.79 19.35 13.19
N GLU A 175 15.98 20.37 13.45
CA GLU A 175 15.71 20.87 14.79
C GLU A 175 14.91 19.85 15.62
N ASP A 176 15.25 19.72 16.91
CA ASP A 176 14.59 18.82 17.86
C ASP A 176 14.44 17.35 17.39
N LEU A 177 15.46 16.82 16.69
CA LEU A 177 15.42 15.45 16.19
C LEU A 177 15.16 14.40 17.30
N GLN A 178 15.64 14.64 18.52
CA GLN A 178 15.40 13.75 19.65
C GLN A 178 13.94 13.77 20.12
N GLY A 179 13.30 14.94 20.18
CA GLY A 179 11.86 15.06 20.44
C GLY A 179 11.05 14.31 19.40
N ILE A 180 11.34 14.55 18.11
CA ILE A 180 10.67 13.86 16.98
C ILE A 180 10.78 12.34 17.08
N ARG A 181 11.98 11.81 17.37
CA ARG A 181 12.20 10.37 17.56
C ARG A 181 11.40 9.82 18.74
N THR A 182 11.37 10.54 19.85
CA THR A 182 10.65 10.14 21.07
C THR A 182 9.14 10.11 20.83
N ASP A 183 8.61 11.14 20.18
CA ASP A 183 7.18 11.24 19.83
C ASP A 183 6.76 10.10 18.90
N LEU A 184 7.55 9.80 17.86
CA LEU A 184 7.24 8.66 16.99
C LEU A 184 7.33 7.33 17.76
N ALA A 185 8.37 7.12 18.57
CA ALA A 185 8.57 5.87 19.30
C ALA A 185 7.43 5.56 20.29
N THR A 186 6.85 6.60 20.90
CA THR A 186 5.74 6.46 21.85
C THR A 186 4.37 6.39 21.19
N ALA A 187 4.22 6.92 19.98
CA ALA A 187 2.97 6.88 19.23
C ALA A 187 2.63 5.47 18.72
N LYS A 188 1.32 5.18 18.56
CA LYS A 188 0.86 3.91 17.96
C LYS A 188 1.41 3.70 16.54
N CYS A 189 1.60 4.78 15.78
CA CYS A 189 2.19 4.76 14.45
C CYS A 189 3.73 4.56 14.44
N GLY A 190 4.38 4.53 15.61
CA GLY A 190 5.77 4.13 15.79
C GLY A 190 6.03 2.64 15.57
N GLN A 191 4.99 1.83 15.56
CA GLN A 191 5.06 0.42 15.19
C GLN A 191 4.94 0.24 13.67
N GLY A 192 5.31 -0.93 13.17
CA GLY A 192 5.21 -1.21 11.72
C GLY A 192 6.12 -0.27 10.92
N TYR A 193 5.54 0.60 10.09
CA TYR A 193 6.31 1.53 9.27
C TYR A 193 7.10 2.54 10.13
N GLY A 194 6.61 2.92 11.32
CA GLY A 194 7.38 3.79 12.22
C GLY A 194 8.74 3.22 12.61
N GLN A 195 8.88 1.89 12.70
CA GLN A 195 10.17 1.23 12.94
C GLN A 195 11.13 1.39 11.77
N LEU A 196 10.64 1.44 10.53
CA LEU A 196 11.48 1.75 9.39
C LEU A 196 12.04 3.17 9.51
N VAL A 197 11.17 4.15 9.75
CA VAL A 197 11.56 5.57 9.82
C VAL A 197 12.52 5.82 10.99
N LEU A 198 12.21 5.31 12.19
CA LEU A 198 13.10 5.40 13.35
C LEU A 198 14.48 4.78 13.07
N GLY A 199 14.50 3.63 12.39
CA GLY A 199 15.73 2.94 12.03
C GLY A 199 16.56 3.70 11.00
N LEU A 200 15.92 4.27 9.97
CA LEU A 200 16.60 5.06 8.93
C LEU A 200 17.12 6.41 9.46
N ILE A 201 16.37 7.07 10.35
CA ILE A 201 16.87 8.26 11.07
C ILE A 201 18.09 7.91 11.89
N ALA A 202 18.02 6.84 12.70
CA ALA A 202 19.12 6.41 13.55
C ALA A 202 20.37 6.07 12.71
N HIS A 203 20.18 5.42 11.56
CA HIS A 203 21.25 5.15 10.61
C HIS A 203 21.89 6.44 10.08
N ALA A 204 21.07 7.40 9.64
CA ALA A 204 21.55 8.67 9.07
C ALA A 204 22.40 9.51 10.04
N ILE A 205 22.16 9.38 11.36
CA ILE A 205 22.93 10.09 12.40
C ILE A 205 24.04 9.25 13.05
N GLY A 206 24.30 8.04 12.56
CA GLY A 206 25.34 7.15 13.09
C GLY A 206 25.00 6.45 14.42
N ASP A 207 23.73 6.45 14.84
CA ASP A 207 23.24 5.71 16.02
C ASP A 207 23.01 4.23 15.67
N ALA A 208 24.12 3.50 15.49
CA ALA A 208 24.11 2.10 15.07
C ALA A 208 23.26 1.17 15.96
N PRO A 209 23.30 1.26 17.31
CA PRO A 209 22.47 0.42 18.18
C PRO A 209 20.97 0.62 17.95
N ALA A 210 20.50 1.87 17.85
CA ALA A 210 19.09 2.17 17.62
C ALA A 210 18.68 1.76 16.20
N ALA A 211 19.52 2.03 15.19
CA ALA A 211 19.28 1.63 13.81
C ALA A 211 19.07 0.12 13.70
N ARG A 212 19.98 -0.68 14.26
CA ARG A 212 19.87 -2.15 14.27
C ARG A 212 18.58 -2.63 14.93
N THR A 213 18.21 -2.03 16.07
CA THR A 213 17.01 -2.40 16.82
C THR A 213 15.74 -2.20 15.99
N HIS A 214 15.56 -1.00 15.44
CA HIS A 214 14.34 -0.64 14.73
C HIS A 214 14.25 -1.30 13.34
N LEU A 215 15.34 -1.34 12.57
CA LEU A 215 15.35 -1.96 11.23
C LEU A 215 15.10 -3.48 11.32
N ARG A 216 15.69 -4.17 12.31
CA ARG A 216 15.40 -5.60 12.52
C ARG A 216 13.97 -5.84 12.95
N ALA A 217 13.38 -4.96 13.78
CA ALA A 217 11.96 -5.06 14.14
C ALA A 217 11.05 -4.91 12.91
N PHE A 218 11.35 -3.95 12.03
CA PHE A 218 10.63 -3.76 10.76
C PHE A 218 10.75 -5.00 9.85
N LEU A 219 11.97 -5.51 9.63
CA LEU A 219 12.19 -6.68 8.78
C LEU A 219 11.53 -7.94 9.35
N ARG A 220 11.64 -8.18 10.66
CA ARG A 220 11.00 -9.33 11.33
C ARG A 220 9.48 -9.33 11.14
N ARG A 221 8.84 -8.17 11.28
CA ARG A 221 7.39 -8.02 11.07
C ARG A 221 6.96 -8.33 9.63
N ASN A 222 7.87 -8.22 8.67
CA ASN A 222 7.60 -8.45 7.25
C ASN A 222 8.28 -9.70 6.69
N ALA A 223 8.85 -10.56 7.55
CA ALA A 223 9.57 -11.76 7.12
C ALA A 223 8.65 -12.79 6.44
N SER A 224 7.41 -12.92 6.93
CA SER A 224 6.37 -13.80 6.38
C SER A 224 5.35 -13.06 5.50
N ALA A 225 5.69 -11.86 5.01
CA ALA A 225 4.81 -11.13 4.13
C ALA A 225 4.58 -11.91 2.82
N ASP A 226 3.32 -12.01 2.40
CA ASP A 226 2.94 -12.61 1.12
C ASP A 226 3.53 -11.84 -0.07
N GLU A 227 3.47 -12.44 -1.25
CA GLU A 227 4.04 -11.87 -2.47
C GLU A 227 3.48 -10.47 -2.80
N VAL A 228 2.20 -10.24 -2.53
CA VAL A 228 1.55 -8.93 -2.74
C VAL A 228 2.20 -7.87 -1.84
N LYS A 229 2.34 -8.18 -0.55
CA LYS A 229 2.94 -7.26 0.42
C LYS A 229 4.44 -7.07 0.19
N GLN A 230 5.16 -8.11 -0.24
CA GLN A 230 6.56 -7.99 -0.67
C GLN A 230 6.71 -7.06 -1.88
N ALA A 231 5.81 -7.15 -2.86
CA ALA A 231 5.83 -6.28 -4.03
C ALA A 231 5.55 -4.81 -3.65
N THR A 232 4.63 -4.56 -2.72
CA THR A 232 4.27 -3.19 -2.30
C THR A 232 5.28 -2.52 -1.37
N LEU A 233 6.09 -3.29 -0.63
CA LEU A 233 7.12 -2.80 0.29
C LEU A 233 8.56 -3.03 -0.21
N ARG A 234 8.72 -3.32 -1.50
CA ARG A 234 10.00 -3.77 -2.06
C ARG A 234 11.15 -2.81 -1.77
N GLU A 235 10.91 -1.51 -1.95
CA GLU A 235 11.93 -0.48 -1.79
C GLU A 235 12.24 -0.21 -0.32
N GLU A 236 11.22 -0.18 0.53
CA GLU A 236 11.33 -0.08 1.97
C GLU A 236 12.18 -1.23 2.56
N LEU A 237 11.90 -2.46 2.13
CA LEU A 237 12.65 -3.65 2.54
C LEU A 237 14.09 -3.61 2.01
N ARG A 238 14.32 -3.13 0.78
CA ARG A 238 15.67 -2.97 0.21
C ARG A 238 16.49 -1.99 1.04
N ARG A 239 15.94 -0.81 1.33
CA ARG A 239 16.63 0.23 2.12
C ARG A 239 16.95 -0.24 3.54
N ALA A 240 15.99 -0.89 4.22
CA ALA A 240 16.24 -1.44 5.55
C ALA A 240 17.37 -2.49 5.56
N ARG A 241 17.47 -3.33 4.52
CA ARG A 241 18.54 -4.33 4.40
C ARG A 241 19.89 -3.68 4.09
N LEU A 242 19.93 -2.68 3.22
CA LEU A 242 21.18 -1.96 2.90
C LEU A 242 21.75 -1.23 4.11
N ALA A 243 20.91 -0.47 4.82
CA ALA A 243 21.33 0.22 6.05
C ALA A 243 21.85 -0.76 7.11
N LEU A 244 21.25 -1.96 7.24
CA LEU A 244 21.79 -2.98 8.15
C LEU A 244 23.11 -3.58 7.67
N ALA A 245 23.26 -3.80 6.36
CA ALA A 245 24.48 -4.37 5.79
C ALA A 245 25.68 -3.43 5.93
N GLU A 246 25.47 -2.12 5.77
CA GLU A 246 26.48 -1.09 6.02
C GLU A 246 26.95 -1.16 7.47
N LEU A 247 26.02 -1.15 8.43
CA LEU A 247 26.34 -1.25 9.86
C LEU A 247 26.99 -2.58 10.29
N GLU A 248 26.86 -3.65 9.51
CA GLU A 248 27.46 -4.96 9.80
C GLU A 248 28.83 -5.14 9.13
N SER A 249 29.17 -4.26 8.20
CA SER A 249 30.46 -4.24 7.50
C SER A 249 31.50 -3.34 8.17
N ASP A 250 31.05 -2.44 9.06
CA ASP A 250 31.85 -1.56 9.93
C ASP A 250 32.23 -2.24 11.26
#